data_AF-A0AAV0S319-F1
#
_entry.id   AF-A0AAV0S319-F1
#
_cell.length_a   1.000
_cell.length_b   1.000
_cell.length_c   1.000
_cell.angle_alpha   90.00
_cell.angle_beta   90.00
_cell.angle_gamma   90.00
#
_symmetry.space_group_name_H-M   'P 1'
#
loop_
_entity.id
_entity.type
_entity.pdbx_description
1 polymer ?
#
loop_
_entity_poly.entity_id
_entity_poly.type
_entity_poly.pdbx_seq_one_letter_code
_entity_poly.pdbx_strand_id
1 'polypeptide(L)'
;MPSSHSATVSALTVAIGFQEGFGGSVFAAALILSCIVMYDATGVRLHAGRQAEVLNQIVYELPAEHPLAESRPLRELLGHTPAQVIIPHIA
;
A
#
# COMPACT_ATOMS: atom_id res chain seq x y z
N MET A 1 -1.56 6.16 -3.19
CA MET A 1 -0.21 6.35 -3.76
C MET A 1 0.47 4.98 -3.84
N PRO A 2 0.95 4.54 -5.00
CA PRO A 2 1.86 3.41 -5.06
C PRO A 2 3.14 3.77 -4.29
N SER A 3 3.70 2.82 -3.54
CA SER A 3 4.97 3.03 -2.84
C SER A 3 6.09 3.15 -3.87
N SER A 4 7.01 4.12 -3.69
CA SER A 4 8.24 4.23 -4.49
C SER A 4 9.04 2.91 -4.49
N HIS A 5 8.95 2.13 -3.41
CA HIS A 5 9.55 0.80 -3.33
C HIS A 5 8.91 -0.15 -4.34
N SER A 6 7.57 -0.27 -4.35
CA SER A 6 6.86 -1.14 -5.30
C SER A 6 7.13 -0.75 -6.76
N ALA A 7 7.14 0.55 -7.08
CA ALA A 7 7.45 1.04 -8.43
C ALA A 7 8.88 0.66 -8.86
N THR A 8 9.85 0.78 -7.95
CA THR A 8 11.26 0.46 -8.23
C THR A 8 11.44 -1.03 -8.51
N VAL A 9 10.85 -1.92 -7.69
CA VAL A 9 11.02 -3.36 -7.88
C VAL A 9 10.28 -3.86 -9.12
N SER A 10 9.09 -3.31 -9.40
CA SER A 10 8.37 -3.60 -10.65
C SER A 10 9.17 -3.17 -11.89
N ALA A 11 9.75 -1.97 -11.88
CA ALA A 11 10.60 -1.50 -12.97
C ALA A 11 11.84 -2.38 -13.15
N LEU A 12 12.49 -2.79 -12.06
CA LEU A 12 13.61 -3.73 -12.10
C LEU A 12 13.22 -5.08 -12.72
N THR A 13 12.07 -5.62 -12.32
CA THR A 13 11.57 -6.91 -12.83
C THR A 13 11.31 -6.84 -14.34
N VAL A 14 10.69 -5.75 -14.80
CA VAL A 14 10.43 -5.51 -16.23
C VAL A 14 11.75 -5.35 -16.99
N ALA A 15 12.71 -4.58 -16.44
CA ALA A 15 14.02 -4.39 -17.04
C ALA A 15 14.79 -5.71 -17.19
N ILE A 16 14.74 -6.59 -16.18
CA ILE A 16 15.33 -7.94 -16.25
C ILE A 16 14.62 -8.79 -17.31
N GLY A 17 13.28 -8.74 -17.38
CA GLY A 17 12.52 -9.46 -18.40
C GLY A 17 12.91 -9.07 -19.83
N PHE A 18 13.20 -7.79 -20.06
CA PHE A 18 13.66 -7.30 -21.36
C PHE A 18 15.14 -7.57 -21.66
N GLN A 19 16.03 -7.57 -20.65
CA GLN A 19 17.47 -7.76 -20.86
C GLN A 19 17.90 -9.24 -20.85
N GLU A 20 17.37 -10.03 -19.92
CA GLU A 20 17.77 -11.42 -19.65
C GLU A 20 16.73 -12.44 -20.15
N GLY A 21 15.53 -11.97 -20.50
CA GLY A 21 14.41 -12.79 -20.93
C GLY A 21 13.52 -13.28 -19.79
N PHE A 22 12.25 -13.51 -20.11
CA PHE A 22 11.21 -13.91 -19.14
C PHE A 22 11.31 -15.37 -18.65
N GLY A 23 12.13 -16.21 -19.29
CA GLY A 23 12.32 -17.62 -18.93
C GLY A 23 13.45 -17.87 -17.93
N GLY A 24 14.22 -16.85 -17.57
CA GLY A 24 15.40 -16.99 -16.72
C GLY A 24 15.08 -17.07 -15.22
N SER A 25 15.95 -17.74 -14.46
CA SER A 25 15.86 -17.80 -13.00
C SER A 25 15.96 -16.42 -12.33
N VAL A 26 16.73 -15.49 -12.94
CA VAL A 26 16.88 -14.11 -12.48
C VAL A 26 15.56 -13.34 -12.61
N PHE A 27 14.85 -13.49 -13.73
CA PHE A 27 13.52 -12.90 -13.90
C PHE A 27 12.52 -13.46 -12.88
N ALA A 28 12.51 -14.78 -12.69
CA ALA A 28 11.63 -15.42 -11.71
C ALA A 28 11.90 -14.91 -10.28
N ALA A 29 13.17 -14.79 -9.88
CA ALA A 29 13.54 -14.23 -8.58
C ALA A 29 13.10 -12.77 -8.42
N ALA A 30 13.32 -11.93 -9.44
CA ALA A 30 12.90 -10.53 -9.42
C ALA A 30 11.37 -10.38 -9.34
N LEU A 31 10.63 -11.23 -10.06
CA LEU A 31 9.17 -11.25 -10.05
C LEU A 31 8.63 -11.64 -8.66
N ILE A 32 9.18 -12.68 -8.04
CA ILE A 32 8.79 -13.09 -6.68
C ILE A 32 9.06 -11.95 -5.69
N LEU A 33 10.24 -11.32 -5.77
CA LEU A 33 10.57 -10.17 -4.92
C LEU A 33 9.59 -9.01 -5.10
N SER A 34 9.26 -8.67 -6.35
CA SER A 34 8.24 -7.67 -6.67
C SER A 34 6.88 -7.99 -6.03
N CYS A 35 6.44 -9.24 -6.12
CA CYS A 35 5.20 -9.70 -5.51
C CYS A 35 5.21 -9.55 -3.98
N ILE A 36 6.31 -9.95 -3.32
CA ILE A 36 6.46 -9.82 -1.86
C ILE A 36 6.38 -8.35 -1.44
N VAL A 37 7.11 -7.46 -2.13
CA VAL A 37 7.12 -6.02 -1.82
C VAL A 37 5.75 -5.39 -2.05
N MET A 38 5.04 -5.76 -3.12
CA MET A 38 3.67 -5.28 -3.36
C MET A 38 2.68 -5.79 -2.30
N TYR A 39 2.83 -7.04 -1.87
CA TYR A 39 2.00 -7.62 -0.83
C TYR A 39 2.23 -6.94 0.53
N ASP A 40 3.49 -6.74 0.92
CA ASP A 40 3.85 -6.06 2.17
C ASP A 40 3.35 -4.61 2.20
N ALA A 41 3.59 -3.86 1.11
CA ALA A 41 3.09 -2.49 0.96
C ALA A 41 1.55 -2.42 1.04
N THR A 42 0.84 -3.49 0.67
CA THR A 42 -0.61 -3.59 0.83
C THR A 42 -1.00 -3.86 2.27
N GLY A 43 -0.35 -4.81 2.92
CA GLY A 43 -0.60 -5.14 4.33
C GLY A 43 -0.45 -3.92 5.22
N VAL A 44 0.65 -3.18 5.07
CA VAL A 44 0.90 -1.94 5.83
C VAL A 44 -0.19 -0.90 5.62
N ARG A 45 -0.65 -0.70 4.37
CA ARG A 45 -1.74 0.23 4.08
C ARG A 45 -3.04 -0.20 4.78
N LEU A 46 -3.38 -1.48 4.72
CA LEU A 46 -4.59 -2.00 5.37
C LEU A 46 -4.56 -1.80 6.89
N HIS A 47 -3.42 -2.11 7.53
CA HIS A 47 -3.26 -1.92 8.97
C HIS A 47 -3.30 -0.45 9.36
N ALA A 48 -2.64 0.43 8.60
CA ALA A 48 -2.70 1.87 8.83
C ALA A 48 -4.14 2.42 8.68
N GLY A 49 -4.91 1.90 7.72
CA GLY A 49 -6.33 2.25 7.55
C GLY A 49 -7.19 1.85 8.74
N ARG A 50 -7.01 0.62 9.26
CA ARG A 50 -7.72 0.16 10.48
C ARG A 50 -7.30 0.95 11.71
N GLN A 51 -6.02 1.32 11.82
CA GLN A 51 -5.56 2.18 12.90
C GLN A 51 -6.16 3.59 12.82
N ALA A 52 -6.27 4.14 11.60
CA ALA A 52 -6.91 5.44 11.37
C ALA A 52 -8.40 5.43 11.78
N GLU A 53 -9.13 4.36 11.45
CA GLU A 53 -10.53 4.16 11.85
C GLU A 53 -10.68 4.16 13.39
N VAL A 54 -9.90 3.33 14.09
CA VAL A 54 -9.93 3.27 15.55
C VAL A 54 -9.53 4.62 16.17
N LEU A 55 -8.53 5.30 15.62
CA LEU A 55 -8.09 6.60 16.11
C LEU A 55 -9.16 7.68 15.91
N ASN A 56 -9.86 7.70 14.77
CA ASN A 56 -10.98 8.60 14.52
C ASN A 56 -12.12 8.37 15.52
N GLN A 57 -12.43 7.11 15.84
CA GLN A 57 -13.43 6.78 16.85
C GLN A 57 -13.03 7.30 18.24
N ILE A 58 -11.78 7.08 18.66
CA ILE A 58 -11.27 7.58 19.94
C ILE A 58 -11.41 9.11 19.98
N VAL A 59 -10.98 9.82 18.93
CA VAL A 59 -11.07 11.29 18.84
C VAL A 59 -12.52 11.79 18.90
N TYR A 60 -13.46 11.06 18.31
CA TYR A 60 -14.88 11.41 18.36
C TYR A 60 -15.48 11.30 19.78
N GLU A 61 -14.98 10.36 20.59
CA GLU A 61 -15.43 10.14 21.96
C GLU A 61 -14.81 11.12 22.98
N LEU A 62 -13.85 11.97 22.55
CA LEU A 62 -13.22 12.96 23.42
C LEU A 62 -14.17 14.11 23.78
N PRO A 63 -14.03 14.71 24.98
CA PRO A 63 -14.75 15.93 25.34
C PRO A 63 -14.44 17.08 24.40
N ALA A 64 -15.42 17.95 24.13
CA ALA A 64 -15.27 19.10 23.22
C ALA A 64 -14.17 20.10 23.63
N GLU A 65 -13.81 20.12 24.93
CA GLU A 65 -12.74 20.96 25.48
C GLU A 65 -11.34 20.39 25.19
N HIS A 66 -11.24 19.14 24.72
CA HIS A 66 -9.97 18.51 24.45
C HIS A 66 -9.34 19.09 23.18
N PRO A 67 -8.04 19.47 23.18
CA PRO A 67 -7.35 20.08 22.03
C PRO A 67 -7.38 19.25 20.73
N LEU A 68 -7.70 17.97 20.85
CA LEU A 68 -7.78 17.01 19.73
C LEU A 68 -9.21 16.78 19.24
N ALA A 69 -10.25 17.32 19.89
CA ALA A 69 -11.63 17.14 19.47
C ALA A 69 -11.91 17.81 18.10
N GLU A 70 -11.16 18.85 17.74
CA GLU A 70 -11.23 19.49 16.41
C GLU A 70 -10.21 18.91 15.41
N SER A 71 -9.55 17.79 15.72
CA SER A 71 -8.61 17.16 14.78
C SER A 71 -9.33 16.78 13.49
N ARG A 72 -8.71 17.09 12.35
CA ARG A 72 -9.21 16.59 11.06
C ARG A 72 -9.15 15.04 11.07
N PRO A 73 -10.25 14.34 10.75
CA PRO A 73 -10.25 12.88 10.76
C PRO A 73 -9.22 12.35 9.77
N LEU A 74 -8.52 11.29 10.18
CA LEU A 74 -7.62 10.58 9.29
C LEU A 74 -8.41 9.95 8.16
N ARG A 75 -7.78 9.86 7.00
CA ARG A 75 -8.37 9.27 5.81
C ARG A 75 -8.45 7.77 6.03
N GLU A 76 -9.63 7.29 6.41
CA GLU A 76 -9.92 5.87 6.48
C GLU A 76 -9.76 5.26 5.10
N LEU A 77 -9.27 4.01 5.04
CA LEU A 77 -9.40 3.21 3.84
C LEU A 77 -10.89 2.88 3.66
N LEU A 78 -11.66 3.83 3.14
CA LEU A 78 -12.95 3.58 2.50
C LEU A 78 -12.66 2.74 1.26
N GLY A 79 -12.52 1.44 1.48
CA GLY A 79 -12.25 0.44 0.48
C GLY A 79 -13.33 -0.63 0.55
N HIS A 80 -14.47 -0.37 -0.06
CA HIS A 80 -15.18 -1.49 -0.66
C HIS A 80 -14.27 -2.09 -1.75
N THR A 81 -13.90 -3.36 -1.53
CA THR A 81 -13.23 -4.33 -2.42
C THR A 81 -11.69 -4.29 -2.52
N PRO A 82 -10.99 -5.25 -1.90
CA PRO A 82 -9.54 -5.50 -2.00
C PRO A 82 -8.98 -5.74 -3.42
N ALA A 83 -9.84 -5.88 -4.43
CA ALA A 83 -9.47 -6.26 -5.79
C ALA A 83 -8.66 -5.18 -6.56
N GLN A 84 -8.70 -3.91 -6.14
CA GLN A 84 -7.95 -2.84 -6.82
C GLN A 84 -6.44 -2.83 -6.53
N VAL A 85 -5.98 -3.61 -5.56
CA VAL A 85 -4.60 -3.55 -5.09
C VAL A 85 -3.59 -4.19 -6.06
N ILE A 86 -4.05 -5.09 -6.94
CA ILE A 86 -3.15 -5.84 -7.83
C ILE A 86 -2.82 -5.06 -9.12
N ILE A 87 -3.60 -4.02 -9.45
CA ILE A 87 -3.35 -3.20 -10.64
C ILE A 87 -2.56 -1.96 -10.22
N PRO A 88 -1.34 -1.73 -10.76
CA PRO A 88 -0.66 -0.46 -10.60
C PRO A 88 -1.44 0.58 -11.42
N HIS A 89 -2.48 1.16 -10.82
CA HIS A 89 -3.25 2.24 -11.43
C HIS A 89 -2.38 3.49 -11.42
N ILE A 90 -1.84 3.84 -12.59
CA ILE A 90 -1.23 5.14 -12.85
C ILE A 90 -2.39 6.13 -12.96
N ALA A 91 -2.63 6.91 -11.90
CA ALA A 91 -3.37 8.16 -11.94
C ALA A 91 -2.74 9.13 -10.94
#